data_AF-A0A0K3A885-F1
#
_entry.id   AF-A0A0K3A885-F1
#
_cell.length_a   1.000
_cell.length_b   1.000
_cell.length_c   1.000
_cell.angle_alpha   90.00
_cell.angle_beta   90.00
_cell.angle_gamma   90.00
#
_symmetry.space_group_name_H-M   'P 1'
#
loop_
_entity.id
_entity.type
_entity.pdbx_description
1 polymer ?
#
loop_
_entity_poly.entity_id
_entity_poly.type
_entity_poly.pdbx_seq_one_letter_code
_entity_poly.pdbx_strand_id
1 'polypeptide(L)'
;MRDLLRASARPFPVAIPTSTPIGAGILDLDMLLQMATTPPCDPADSSCVPPSKALTNKVELRNLGSQGGDALYSFQADAGKPLSFMTFGGSGNVALYAAAGKTPSSSSYDARSVRAGTTQTIRVTPSSAGTYYLRLSGSYSGLTLVGRQ
;
A
#
# COMPACT_ATOMS: atom_id res chain seq x y z
N MET A 1 16.16 0.57 15.16
CA MET A 1 16.70 -0.10 13.95
C MET A 1 15.92 -1.36 13.58
N ARG A 2 15.61 -2.26 14.53
CA ARG A 2 14.88 -3.52 14.25
C ARG A 2 13.48 -3.32 13.65
N ASP A 3 12.73 -2.34 14.13
CA ASP A 3 11.39 -2.04 13.59
C ASP A 3 11.45 -1.39 12.21
N LEU A 4 12.49 -0.60 11.94
CA LEU A 4 12.78 0.01 10.65
C LEU A 4 13.06 -1.07 9.59
N LEU A 5 13.91 -2.05 9.93
CA LEU A 5 14.20 -3.22 9.08
C LEU A 5 12.96 -4.08 8.79
N ARG A 6 12.03 -4.16 9.75
CA ARG A 6 10.79 -4.93 9.61
C ARG A 6 9.75 -4.20 8.77
N ALA A 7 9.65 -2.88 8.94
CA ALA A 7 8.77 -2.02 8.15
C ALA A 7 9.21 -1.98 6.69
N SER A 8 10.53 -1.93 6.43
CA SER A 8 11.09 -1.97 5.08
C SER A 8 11.09 -3.34 4.42
N ALA A 9 10.53 -4.39 5.04
CA ALA A 9 10.51 -5.71 4.42
C ALA A 9 9.36 -5.85 3.41
N ARG A 10 9.65 -6.49 2.27
CA ARG A 10 8.64 -6.92 1.28
C ARG A 10 8.31 -8.40 1.42
N PRO A 11 7.02 -8.78 1.28
CA PRO A 11 6.63 -10.17 1.38
C PRO A 11 7.33 -11.00 0.30
N PHE A 12 7.56 -12.27 0.59
CA PHE A 12 8.17 -13.18 -0.38
C PHE A 12 7.28 -13.34 -1.62
N PRO A 13 7.87 -13.47 -2.82
CA PRO A 13 7.13 -13.61 -4.07
C PRO A 13 6.38 -14.96 -4.17
N VAL A 14 6.70 -15.92 -3.31
CA VAL A 14 6.03 -17.22 -3.21
C VAL A 14 5.25 -17.33 -1.90
N ALA A 15 4.11 -18.02 -1.95
CA ALA A 15 3.34 -18.32 -0.74
C ALA A 15 4.16 -19.24 0.17
N ILE A 16 4.29 -18.87 1.45
CA ILE A 16 5.07 -19.63 2.42
C ILE A 16 4.13 -20.54 3.22
N PRO A 17 4.47 -21.82 3.40
CA PRO A 17 3.70 -22.72 4.27
C PRO A 17 3.60 -22.15 5.68
N THR A 18 2.40 -22.14 6.25
CA THR A 18 2.15 -21.64 7.62
C THR A 18 2.86 -22.50 8.69
N SER A 19 3.27 -23.73 8.34
CA SER A 19 4.05 -24.62 9.21
C SER A 19 5.53 -24.26 9.32
N THR A 20 6.07 -23.44 8.41
CA THR A 20 7.48 -22.99 8.42
C THR A 20 7.55 -21.49 8.07
N PRO A 21 7.19 -20.60 9.00
CA PRO A 21 7.24 -19.16 8.76
C PRO A 21 8.70 -18.67 8.63
N ILE A 22 9.05 -18.05 7.49
CA ILE A 22 10.43 -17.58 7.18
C ILE A 22 10.59 -16.06 7.51
N GLY A 23 9.95 -15.59 8.58
CA GLY A 23 10.09 -14.19 9.04
C GLY A 23 9.27 -13.17 8.25
N ALA A 24 9.65 -11.88 8.35
CA ALA A 24 8.83 -10.75 7.89
C ALA A 24 8.90 -10.47 6.38
N GLY A 25 9.80 -11.12 5.64
CA GLY A 25 9.99 -10.89 4.21
C GLY A 25 11.45 -10.65 3.81
N ILE A 26 11.62 -10.15 2.59
CA ILE A 26 12.89 -9.71 1.98
C ILE A 26 13.12 -8.24 2.37
N LEU A 27 14.30 -7.89 2.87
CA LEU A 27 14.64 -6.50 3.17
C LEU A 27 14.63 -5.65 1.88
N ASP A 28 13.88 -4.56 1.86
CA ASP A 28 13.89 -3.56 0.79
C ASP A 28 14.81 -2.40 1.21
N LEU A 29 16.03 -2.39 0.66
CA LEU A 29 17.07 -1.44 1.03
C LEU A 29 16.71 0.01 0.64
N ASP A 30 16.00 0.20 -0.47
CA ASP A 30 15.54 1.53 -0.89
C ASP A 30 14.49 2.09 0.07
N MET A 31 13.52 1.25 0.46
CA MET A 31 12.52 1.63 1.46
C MET A 31 13.14 1.89 2.84
N LEU A 32 14.14 1.08 3.25
CA LEU A 32 14.87 1.31 4.49
C LEU A 32 15.62 2.64 4.46
N LEU A 33 16.28 2.93 3.35
CA LEU A 33 17.03 4.17 3.16
C LEU A 33 16.09 5.37 3.21
N GLN A 34 14.98 5.34 2.47
CA GLN A 34 13.96 6.40 2.53
C GLN A 34 13.38 6.57 3.94
N MET A 35 13.05 5.49 4.67
CA MET A 35 12.58 5.61 6.05
C MET A 35 13.64 6.17 7.01
N ALA A 36 14.93 5.97 6.72
CA ALA A 36 16.03 6.43 7.56
C ALA A 36 16.47 7.87 7.25
N THR A 37 16.36 8.34 6.00
CA THR A 37 16.88 9.65 5.58
C THR A 37 15.82 10.72 5.37
N THR A 38 14.55 10.34 5.18
CA THR A 38 13.49 11.32 4.91
C THR A 38 12.97 11.88 6.25
N PRO A 39 13.02 13.20 6.49
CA PRO A 39 12.44 13.78 7.70
C PRO A 39 10.94 13.44 7.78
N PRO A 40 10.41 13.18 8.98
CA PRO A 40 8.99 12.85 9.15
C PRO A 40 8.15 14.01 8.62
N CYS A 41 7.13 13.68 7.83
CA CYS A 41 6.22 14.68 7.30
C CYS A 41 5.57 15.48 8.43
N ASP A 42 5.62 16.81 8.33
CA ASP A 42 4.89 17.71 9.19
C ASP A 42 3.38 17.52 8.93
N PRO A 43 2.54 17.25 9.95
CA PRO A 43 1.10 17.14 9.79
C PRO A 43 0.43 18.41 9.24
N ALA A 44 1.09 19.57 9.29
CA ALA A 44 0.60 20.82 8.68
C ALA A 44 0.84 20.89 7.17
N ASP A 45 1.74 20.06 6.62
CA ASP A 45 2.07 20.07 5.19
C ASP A 45 1.33 18.97 4.43
N SER A 46 0.22 19.36 3.80
CA SER A 46 -0.60 18.47 2.96
C SER A 46 0.10 17.97 1.68
N SER A 47 1.27 18.54 1.33
CA SER A 47 2.08 18.13 0.19
C SER A 47 3.17 17.12 0.56
N CYS A 48 3.45 16.95 1.85
CA CYS A 48 4.43 15.97 2.29
C CYS A 48 3.86 14.55 2.16
N VAL A 49 4.54 13.73 1.37
CA VAL A 49 4.17 12.34 1.18
C VAL A 49 5.13 11.44 1.96
N PRO A 50 4.63 10.65 2.93
CA PRO A 50 5.47 9.72 3.67
C PRO A 50 6.09 8.66 2.75
N PRO A 51 7.22 8.05 3.16
CA PRO A 51 7.76 6.89 2.46
C PRO A 51 6.68 5.81 2.35
N SER A 52 6.42 5.38 1.12
CA SER A 52 5.36 4.46 0.78
C SER A 52 5.92 3.31 -0.05
N LYS A 53 5.28 2.15 0.06
CA LYS A 53 5.75 0.97 -0.65
C LYS A 53 5.27 0.99 -2.10
N ALA A 54 6.21 1.05 -3.03
CA ALA A 54 5.90 1.08 -4.45
C ALA A 54 5.27 -0.24 -4.92
N LEU A 55 4.15 -0.13 -5.62
CA LEU A 55 3.47 -1.20 -6.32
C LEU A 55 3.96 -1.23 -7.77
N THR A 56 4.31 -2.43 -8.24
CA THR A 56 4.63 -2.65 -9.66
C THR A 56 3.37 -3.09 -10.41
N ASN A 57 3.22 -2.62 -11.65
CA ASN A 57 2.08 -2.98 -12.48
C ASN A 57 1.93 -4.50 -12.63
N LYS A 58 0.72 -5.01 -12.33
CA LYS A 58 0.34 -6.43 -12.38
C LYS A 58 1.08 -7.34 -11.39
N VAL A 59 1.86 -6.78 -10.45
CA VAL A 59 2.53 -7.55 -9.40
C VAL A 59 1.69 -7.54 -8.12
N GLU A 60 1.43 -8.72 -7.60
CA GLU A 60 0.65 -8.91 -6.37
C GLU A 60 1.57 -8.81 -5.13
N LEU A 61 1.24 -7.90 -4.21
CA LEU A 61 1.82 -7.88 -2.87
C LEU A 61 0.97 -8.76 -1.97
N ARG A 62 1.51 -9.92 -1.60
CA ARG A 62 0.82 -10.96 -0.81
C ARG A 62 1.17 -10.88 0.68
N ASN A 63 0.45 -11.61 1.51
CA ASN A 63 0.74 -11.75 2.95
C ASN A 63 0.80 -10.41 3.71
N LEU A 64 0.00 -9.43 3.29
CA LEU A 64 -0.09 -8.15 3.98
C LEU A 64 -0.91 -8.32 5.27
N GLY A 65 -0.48 -7.64 6.33
CA GLY A 65 -1.18 -7.65 7.61
C GLY A 65 -1.05 -6.33 8.34
N SER A 66 -2.11 -5.94 9.03
CA SER A 66 -2.19 -4.77 9.90
C SER A 66 -3.08 -5.08 11.09
N GLN A 67 -2.73 -4.56 12.27
CA GLN A 67 -3.54 -4.66 13.49
C GLN A 67 -4.23 -3.32 13.79
N GLY A 68 -4.89 -2.73 12.79
CA GLY A 68 -5.60 -1.45 12.93
C GLY A 68 -4.78 -0.22 12.55
N GLY A 69 -3.57 -0.42 12.02
CA GLY A 69 -2.71 0.64 11.51
C GLY A 69 -2.99 0.97 10.04
N ASP A 70 -2.39 2.08 9.60
CA ASP A 70 -2.39 2.52 8.21
C ASP A 70 -1.13 2.06 7.48
N ALA A 71 -1.29 1.51 6.28
CA ALA A 71 -0.20 1.19 5.37
C ALA A 71 -0.30 2.05 4.11
N LEU A 72 0.81 2.66 3.73
CA LEU A 72 0.90 3.53 2.55
C LEU A 72 1.63 2.84 1.40
N TYR A 73 1.04 2.93 0.22
CA TYR A 73 1.57 2.39 -1.02
C TYR A 73 1.57 3.46 -2.10
N SER A 74 2.44 3.32 -3.10
CA SER A 74 2.50 4.22 -4.26
C SER A 74 2.45 3.43 -5.55
N PHE A 75 1.90 4.02 -6.62
CA PHE A 75 1.83 3.41 -7.95
C PHE A 75 2.05 4.48 -9.01
N GLN A 76 2.95 4.24 -9.96
CA GLN A 76 3.13 5.14 -11.10
C GLN A 76 2.05 4.87 -12.15
N ALA A 77 1.17 5.85 -12.36
CA ALA A 77 0.07 5.75 -13.30
C ALA A 77 0.36 6.54 -14.60
N ASP A 78 0.05 5.94 -15.73
CA ASP A 78 0.04 6.58 -17.04
C ASP A 78 -1.26 7.36 -17.26
N ALA A 79 -1.22 8.47 -18.01
CA ALA A 79 -2.42 9.21 -18.42
C ALA A 79 -3.34 8.38 -19.33
N GLY A 80 -4.66 8.54 -19.18
CA GLY A 80 -5.66 8.03 -20.12
C GLY A 80 -5.88 6.52 -20.13
N LYS A 81 -5.20 5.76 -19.26
CA LYS A 81 -5.42 4.30 -19.11
C LYS A 81 -6.17 3.98 -17.83
N PRO A 82 -7.14 3.04 -17.85
CA PRO A 82 -7.87 2.64 -16.66
C PRO A 82 -6.93 1.98 -15.65
N LEU A 83 -6.85 2.56 -14.47
CA LEU A 83 -6.08 2.06 -13.34
C LEU A 83 -7.04 1.38 -12.35
N SER A 84 -6.77 0.12 -12.04
CA SER A 84 -7.55 -0.69 -11.11
C SER A 84 -6.68 -1.13 -9.94
N PHE A 85 -7.14 -0.82 -8.74
CA PHE A 85 -6.57 -1.34 -7.50
C PHE A 85 -7.54 -2.33 -6.87
N MET A 86 -7.02 -3.48 -6.48
CA MET A 86 -7.82 -4.54 -5.89
C MET A 86 -7.10 -5.14 -4.69
N THR A 87 -7.85 -5.30 -3.61
CA THR A 87 -7.44 -6.13 -2.47
C THR A 87 -8.32 -7.36 -2.41
N PHE A 88 -7.75 -8.51 -2.06
CA PHE A 88 -8.48 -9.77 -1.92
C PHE A 88 -7.71 -10.78 -1.07
N GLY A 89 -8.41 -11.85 -0.67
CA GLY A 89 -7.86 -12.91 0.19
C GLY A 89 -7.79 -12.49 1.66
N GLY A 90 -7.22 -13.37 2.49
CA GLY A 90 -7.03 -13.11 3.91
C GLY A 90 -8.33 -13.00 4.73
N SER A 91 -8.20 -12.43 5.92
CA SER A 91 -9.31 -12.16 6.84
C SER A 91 -9.20 -10.76 7.45
N GLY A 92 -10.32 -10.26 7.99
CA GLY A 92 -10.42 -8.95 8.62
C GLY A 92 -11.21 -7.93 7.80
N ASN A 93 -11.00 -6.64 8.09
CA ASN A 93 -11.67 -5.53 7.43
C ASN A 93 -10.64 -4.49 6.99
N VAL A 94 -10.65 -4.14 5.70
CA VAL A 94 -9.73 -3.17 5.12
C VAL A 94 -10.51 -2.08 4.39
N ALA A 95 -10.17 -0.83 4.68
CA ALA A 95 -10.59 0.34 3.94
C ALA A 95 -9.48 0.75 2.98
N LEU A 96 -9.80 0.86 1.69
CA LEU A 96 -8.89 1.27 0.65
C LEU A 96 -9.20 2.70 0.22
N TYR A 97 -8.19 3.57 0.24
CA TYR A 97 -8.27 4.95 -0.24
C TYR A 97 -7.17 5.19 -1.27
N ALA A 98 -7.45 5.97 -2.31
CA ALA A 98 -6.49 6.34 -3.35
C ALA A 98 -6.58 7.84 -3.66
N ALA A 99 -5.44 8.48 -3.87
CA ALA A 99 -5.35 9.87 -4.33
C ALA A 99 -4.10 10.08 -5.20
N ALA A 100 -4.19 10.99 -6.19
CA ALA A 100 -3.09 11.37 -7.06
C ALA A 100 -2.23 12.47 -6.41
N GLY A 101 -0.91 12.27 -6.36
CA GLY A 101 0.05 13.28 -5.92
C GLY A 101 0.03 13.64 -4.43
N LYS A 102 -0.90 13.10 -3.64
CA LYS A 102 -1.02 13.34 -2.19
C LYS A 102 -1.37 12.06 -1.44
N THR A 103 -1.04 12.01 -0.16
CA THR A 103 -1.40 10.90 0.72
C THR A 103 -2.89 10.92 1.03
N PRO A 104 -3.67 9.88 0.67
CA PRO A 104 -5.09 9.85 0.99
C PRO A 104 -5.33 9.71 2.50
N SER A 105 -6.36 10.39 2.99
CA SER A 105 -6.86 10.27 4.36
C SER A 105 -8.33 9.84 4.36
N SER A 106 -8.90 9.60 5.53
CA SER A 106 -10.34 9.30 5.67
C SER A 106 -11.24 10.46 5.23
N SER A 107 -10.71 11.70 5.20
CA SER A 107 -11.41 12.92 4.82
C SER A 107 -10.99 13.52 3.47
N SER A 108 -9.81 13.16 2.94
CA SER A 108 -9.28 13.66 1.66
C SER A 108 -8.79 12.50 0.80
N TYR A 109 -9.57 12.15 -0.23
CA TYR A 109 -9.28 11.06 -1.16
C TYR A 109 -9.91 11.38 -2.51
N ASP A 110 -9.38 10.81 -3.59
CA ASP A 110 -9.98 10.94 -4.92
C ASP A 110 -10.91 9.76 -5.19
N ALA A 111 -10.55 8.57 -4.68
CA ALA A 111 -11.40 7.39 -4.72
C ALA A 111 -11.25 6.56 -3.44
N ARG A 112 -12.32 5.87 -3.03
CA ARG A 112 -12.31 4.97 -1.87
C ARG A 112 -13.20 3.75 -2.07
N SER A 113 -12.88 2.68 -1.37
CA SER A 113 -13.67 1.46 -1.27
C SER A 113 -13.57 0.94 0.16
N VAL A 114 -14.70 0.96 0.87
CA VAL A 114 -14.78 0.71 2.33
C VAL A 114 -15.87 -0.32 2.65
N ARG A 115 -15.92 -1.39 1.85
CA ARG A 115 -16.88 -2.48 2.02
C ARG A 115 -16.49 -3.32 3.25
N ALA A 116 -17.45 -3.98 3.88
CA ALA A 116 -17.12 -4.94 4.92
C ALA A 116 -16.30 -6.10 4.33
N GLY A 117 -15.15 -6.38 4.94
CA GLY A 117 -14.26 -7.49 4.56
C GLY A 117 -12.95 -7.04 3.93
N THR A 118 -12.26 -7.99 3.30
CA THR A 118 -10.92 -7.78 2.71
C THR A 118 -10.96 -7.42 1.22
N THR A 119 -12.09 -7.65 0.56
CA THR A 119 -12.23 -7.42 -0.88
C THR A 119 -12.62 -5.99 -1.18
N GLN A 120 -11.64 -5.17 -1.55
CA GLN A 120 -11.85 -3.79 -1.99
C GLN A 120 -11.47 -3.65 -3.45
N THR A 121 -12.16 -2.75 -4.14
CA THR A 121 -11.85 -2.44 -5.54
C THR A 121 -12.07 -0.96 -5.77
N ILE A 122 -11.05 -0.33 -6.37
CA ILE A 122 -11.09 1.04 -6.87
C ILE A 122 -10.71 1.00 -8.34
N ARG A 123 -11.47 1.71 -9.17
CA ARG A 123 -11.14 1.96 -10.56
C ARG A 123 -11.13 3.46 -10.78
N VAL A 124 -10.05 3.96 -11.34
CA VAL A 124 -9.84 5.37 -11.66
C VAL A 124 -9.22 5.47 -13.05
N THR A 125 -9.56 6.51 -13.79
CA THR A 125 -8.91 6.82 -15.06
C THR A 125 -8.12 8.11 -14.87
N PRO A 126 -6.81 8.05 -14.59
CA PRO A 126 -5.96 9.23 -14.47
C PRO A 126 -6.03 10.13 -15.70
N SER A 127 -6.22 11.42 -15.50
CA SER A 127 -6.19 12.44 -16.57
C SER A 127 -4.76 12.80 -16.99
N SER A 128 -3.81 12.73 -16.05
CA SER A 128 -2.38 12.96 -16.26
C SER A 128 -1.55 11.81 -15.71
N ALA A 129 -0.34 11.65 -16.23
CA ALA A 129 0.61 10.69 -15.67
C ALA A 129 1.12 11.21 -14.33
N GLY A 130 1.25 10.32 -13.35
CA GLY A 130 1.70 10.71 -12.02
C GLY A 130 1.60 9.58 -11.00
N THR A 131 2.09 9.87 -9.79
CA THR A 131 2.09 8.91 -8.70
C THR A 131 0.76 8.92 -7.98
N TYR A 132 0.09 7.78 -7.91
CA TYR A 132 -1.05 7.53 -7.04
C TYR A 132 -0.57 6.97 -5.72
N TYR A 133 -1.04 7.55 -4.64
CA TYR A 133 -0.83 7.02 -3.30
C TYR A 133 -2.08 6.30 -2.84
N LEU A 134 -1.88 5.17 -2.19
CA LEU A 134 -2.92 4.36 -1.59
C LEU A 134 -2.71 4.24 -0.10
N ARG A 135 -3.81 4.29 0.63
CA ARG A 135 -3.85 4.00 2.07
C ARG A 135 -4.75 2.80 2.30
N LEU A 136 -4.20 1.77 2.93
CA LEU A 136 -4.95 0.65 3.47
C LEU A 136 -5.05 0.86 4.97
N SER A 137 -6.28 1.04 5.46
CA SER A 137 -6.57 1.23 6.88
C SER A 137 -7.41 0.08 7.41
N GLY A 138 -7.13 -0.39 8.62
CA GLY A 138 -7.93 -1.40 9.29
C GLY A 138 -7.12 -2.60 9.79
N SER A 139 -7.85 -3.62 10.23
CA SER A 139 -7.28 -4.83 10.82
C SER A 139 -7.46 -5.99 9.85
N TYR A 140 -6.36 -6.49 9.29
CA TYR A 140 -6.37 -7.55 8.29
C TYR A 140 -5.12 -8.44 8.39
N SER A 141 -5.21 -9.66 7.88
CA SER A 141 -4.09 -10.60 7.81
C SER A 141 -4.18 -11.46 6.56
N GLY A 142 -3.04 -11.77 5.94
CA GLY A 142 -2.97 -12.58 4.72
C GLY A 142 -3.56 -11.89 3.48
N LEU A 143 -3.65 -10.56 3.48
CA LEU A 143 -4.24 -9.79 2.39
C LEU A 143 -3.31 -9.75 1.17
N THR A 144 -3.90 -9.76 -0.02
CA THR A 144 -3.20 -9.50 -1.28
C THR A 144 -3.66 -8.16 -1.86
N LEU A 145 -2.73 -7.31 -2.27
CA LEU A 145 -2.97 -6.05 -2.96
C LEU A 145 -2.35 -6.10 -4.36
N VAL A 146 -3.10 -5.65 -5.37
CA VAL A 146 -2.61 -5.55 -6.75
C VAL A 146 -3.05 -4.24 -7.39
N GLY A 147 -2.12 -3.58 -8.07
CA GLY A 147 -2.37 -2.47 -8.98
C GLY A 147 -2.23 -2.93 -10.42
N ARG A 148 -3.22 -2.62 -11.27
CA ARG A 148 -3.23 -2.99 -12.68
C ARG A 148 -3.54 -1.77 -13.53
N GLN A 149 -2.70 -1.53 -14.53
CA GLN A 149 -2.89 -0.58 -15.61
C GLN A 149 -2.43 -1.19 -16.94
#